data_AF-A0A1W6Q423-F1
#
_entry.id   AF-A0A1W6Q423-F1
#
_cell.length_a   1.000
_cell.length_b   1.000
_cell.length_c   1.000
_cell.angle_alpha   90.00
_cell.angle_beta   90.00
_cell.angle_gamma   90.00
#
_symmetry.space_group_name_H-M   'P 1'
#
loop_
_entity.id
_entity.type
_entity.pdbx_description
1 polymer ?
#
loop_
_entity_poly.entity_id
_entity_poly.type
_entity_poly.pdbx_seq_one_letter_code
_entity_poly.pdbx_strand_id
1 'polypeptide(L)'
;MTSTAIHPAVDSGFRATDAAFAGGTLVCNCASNPVKVRVKGDIAHNHVCGCTKCWKPKGAVFSVVAVAPTESVEVLENGDKLAVVDSTALIQRHACRECGVHMYGPVEREHPFQGLSFVHPERFQEGGWAKPTFAAFVSSIIESGFDPSKMDAVRAQLKASGLEPYDCLSPGLMDYIATWTAKKSGVLAA
;
A
#
# COMPACT_ATOMS: atom_id res chain seq x y z
N MET A 1 7.10 28.12 -4.33
CA MET A 1 6.76 26.91 -5.10
C MET A 1 5.85 26.08 -4.22
N THR A 2 4.60 25.83 -4.64
CA THR A 2 3.71 24.92 -3.93
C THR A 2 4.27 23.51 -4.06
N SER A 3 4.85 22.99 -2.97
CA SER A 3 5.36 21.62 -2.89
C SER A 3 4.25 20.65 -3.32
N THR A 4 4.56 19.75 -4.26
CA THR A 4 3.61 18.67 -4.59
C THR A 4 3.53 17.76 -3.38
N ALA A 5 2.33 17.54 -2.84
CA ALA A 5 2.15 16.64 -1.71
C ALA A 5 2.23 15.20 -2.21
N ILE A 6 3.36 14.53 -1.98
CA ILE A 6 3.53 13.11 -2.35
C ILE A 6 2.56 12.30 -1.52
N HIS A 7 2.70 12.41 -0.20
CA HIS A 7 1.88 11.74 0.78
C HIS A 7 2.19 12.31 2.17
N PRO A 8 1.20 12.54 3.06
CA PRO A 8 1.45 13.09 4.40
C PRO A 8 2.52 12.33 5.19
N ALA A 9 2.57 11.01 5.09
CA ALA A 9 3.57 10.19 5.78
C ALA A 9 5.02 10.41 5.26
N VAL A 10 5.19 10.79 4.00
CA VAL A 10 6.52 11.12 3.43
C VAL A 10 6.85 12.58 3.72
N ASP A 11 5.89 13.48 3.48
CA ASP A 11 6.09 14.93 3.58
C ASP A 11 6.30 15.40 5.03
N SER A 12 5.72 14.69 6.02
CA SER A 12 5.93 14.97 7.46
C SER A 12 7.24 14.42 8.02
N GLY A 13 8.03 13.69 7.22
CA GLY A 13 9.30 13.11 7.65
C GLY A 13 9.13 11.97 8.66
N PHE A 14 8.07 11.15 8.52
CA PHE A 14 7.79 10.02 9.41
C PHE A 14 9.05 9.18 9.63
N ARG A 15 9.42 9.02 10.90
CA ARG A 15 10.53 8.17 11.33
C ARG A 15 9.95 6.87 11.86
N ALA A 16 10.20 5.78 11.13
CA ALA A 16 10.04 4.44 11.68
C ALA A 16 10.88 4.30 12.94
N THR A 17 10.43 3.45 13.87
CA THR A 17 11.24 3.12 15.05
C THR A 17 12.24 2.03 14.69
N ASP A 18 13.42 2.04 15.32
CA ASP A 18 14.44 0.98 15.14
C ASP A 18 14.01 -0.37 15.76
N ALA A 19 12.91 -0.39 16.52
CA ALA A 19 12.32 -1.61 17.07
C ALA A 19 11.42 -2.30 16.02
N ALA A 20 11.48 -3.63 15.97
CA ALA A 20 10.55 -4.44 15.18
C ALA A 20 9.10 -4.12 15.59
N PHE A 21 8.25 -3.79 14.62
CA PHE A 21 6.88 -3.44 14.89
C PHE A 21 6.08 -4.70 15.23
N ALA A 22 5.41 -4.71 16.38
CA ALA A 22 4.68 -5.90 16.88
C ALA A 22 3.30 -6.08 16.23
N GLY A 23 2.92 -5.19 15.31
CA GLY A 23 1.57 -5.08 14.77
C GLY A 23 0.77 -4.00 15.48
N GLY A 24 -0.49 -3.89 15.09
CA GLY A 24 -1.38 -2.84 15.58
C GLY A 24 -2.80 -2.95 15.05
N THR A 25 -3.58 -1.90 15.26
CA THR A 25 -4.97 -1.80 14.82
C THR A 25 -5.12 -0.70 13.77
N LEU A 26 -5.53 -1.09 12.57
CA LEU A 26 -5.96 -0.18 11.52
C LEU A 26 -7.37 0.33 11.81
N VAL A 27 -7.60 1.64 11.66
CA VAL A 27 -8.91 2.26 11.89
C VAL A 27 -9.35 3.11 10.69
N CYS A 28 -10.60 2.96 10.26
CA CYS A 28 -11.16 3.78 9.19
C CYS A 28 -11.48 5.21 9.64
N ASN A 29 -11.90 6.09 8.72
CA ASN A 29 -12.15 7.51 9.03
C ASN A 29 -13.56 7.80 9.62
N CYS A 30 -14.35 6.79 9.98
CA CYS A 30 -15.68 7.05 10.55
C CYS A 30 -15.56 7.62 11.97
N ALA A 31 -16.28 8.71 12.26
CA ALA A 31 -16.29 9.32 13.59
C ALA A 31 -17.00 8.43 14.64
N SER A 32 -17.98 7.66 14.22
CA SER A 32 -18.73 6.70 15.03
C SER A 32 -18.66 5.30 14.42
N ASN A 33 -18.53 4.27 15.26
CA ASN A 33 -18.46 2.87 14.85
C ASN A 33 -17.46 2.63 13.70
N PRO A 34 -16.17 3.00 13.90
CA PRO A 34 -15.17 2.80 12.87
C PRO A 34 -14.88 1.32 12.66
N VAL A 35 -14.57 0.95 11.42
CA VAL A 35 -14.02 -0.38 11.14
C VAL A 35 -12.65 -0.47 11.79
N LYS A 36 -12.42 -1.53 12.56
CA LYS A 36 -11.11 -1.83 13.15
C LYS A 36 -10.60 -3.17 12.62
N VAL A 37 -9.35 -3.18 12.16
CA VAL A 37 -8.69 -4.38 11.65
C VAL A 37 -7.36 -4.53 12.36
N ARG A 38 -7.15 -5.65 13.06
CA ARG A 38 -5.86 -6.01 13.64
C ARG A 38 -4.94 -6.53 12.56
N VAL A 39 -3.66 -6.16 12.66
CA VAL A 39 -2.55 -6.80 11.95
C VAL A 39 -1.56 -7.27 13.01
N LYS A 40 -1.33 -8.58 13.08
CA LYS A 40 -0.40 -9.18 14.06
C LYS A 40 1.01 -9.29 13.46
N GLY A 41 2.00 -8.72 14.15
CA GLY A 41 3.39 -8.72 13.69
C GLY A 41 3.70 -7.58 12.72
N ASP A 42 4.92 -7.60 12.19
CA ASP A 42 5.43 -6.53 11.35
C ASP A 42 4.83 -6.55 9.93
N ILE A 43 4.87 -5.40 9.28
CA ILE A 43 4.58 -5.24 7.86
C ILE A 43 5.87 -5.36 7.05
N ALA A 44 5.75 -5.78 5.80
CA ALA A 44 6.87 -5.85 4.87
C ALA A 44 6.62 -4.98 3.63
N HIS A 45 7.71 -4.65 2.94
CA HIS A 45 7.71 -3.97 1.64
C HIS A 45 6.85 -2.70 1.61
N ASN A 46 6.88 -1.88 2.66
CA ASN A 46 6.16 -0.61 2.64
C ASN A 46 6.73 0.30 1.54
N HIS A 47 5.84 0.92 0.76
CA HIS A 47 6.22 1.78 -0.36
C HIS A 47 5.13 2.81 -0.64
N VAL A 48 5.49 3.89 -1.34
CA VAL A 48 4.48 4.76 -1.95
C VAL A 48 4.06 4.18 -3.30
N CYS A 49 2.78 4.28 -3.65
CA CYS A 49 2.25 3.68 -4.88
C CYS A 49 1.37 4.68 -5.65
N GLY A 50 1.72 4.91 -6.91
CA GLY A 50 1.05 5.83 -7.82
C GLY A 50 -0.13 5.23 -8.58
N CYS A 51 -0.39 3.92 -8.47
CA CYS A 51 -1.47 3.27 -9.20
C CYS A 51 -2.85 3.85 -8.84
N THR A 52 -3.79 3.78 -9.78
CA THR A 52 -5.15 4.31 -9.64
C THR A 52 -6.02 3.53 -8.64
N LYS A 53 -5.63 2.29 -8.30
CA LYS A 53 -6.47 1.35 -7.55
C LYS A 53 -6.29 1.41 -6.03
N CYS A 54 -5.15 1.89 -5.53
CA CYS A 54 -4.88 2.01 -4.10
C CYS A 54 -5.55 3.27 -3.52
N TRP A 55 -6.08 3.15 -2.30
CA TRP A 55 -6.65 4.29 -1.58
C TRP A 55 -5.56 5.31 -1.24
N LYS A 56 -5.91 6.59 -1.36
CA LYS A 56 -5.03 7.73 -1.04
C LYS A 56 -5.79 8.66 -0.11
N PRO A 57 -5.15 9.24 0.93
CA PRO A 57 -5.79 10.29 1.69
C PRO A 57 -6.06 11.50 0.80
N LYS A 58 -7.06 12.30 1.18
CA LYS A 58 -7.46 13.48 0.40
C LYS A 58 -6.27 14.42 0.18
N GLY A 59 -6.02 14.76 -1.08
CA GLY A 59 -4.95 15.68 -1.49
C GLY A 59 -3.59 15.02 -1.71
N ALA A 60 -3.42 13.72 -1.43
CA ALA A 60 -2.19 13.00 -1.75
C ALA A 60 -2.19 12.48 -3.19
N VAL A 61 -1.02 12.54 -3.83
CA VAL A 61 -0.79 12.03 -5.19
C VAL A 61 -0.48 10.53 -5.17
N PHE A 62 0.17 10.05 -4.12
CA PHE A 62 0.50 8.63 -3.92
C PHE A 62 -0.32 8.03 -2.78
N SER A 63 -0.42 6.70 -2.76
CA SER A 63 -0.83 5.92 -1.57
C SER A 63 0.41 5.49 -0.79
N VAL A 64 0.31 5.22 0.52
CA VAL A 64 1.30 4.38 1.23
C VAL A 64 0.69 3.01 1.49
N VAL A 65 1.38 1.96 1.08
CA VAL A 65 0.89 0.59 1.17
C VAL A 65 2.01 -0.39 1.49
N ALA A 66 1.69 -1.36 2.34
CA ALA A 66 2.58 -2.45 2.73
C ALA A 66 1.84 -3.78 2.66
N VAL A 67 2.55 -4.88 2.91
CA VAL A 67 1.98 -6.22 2.96
C VAL A 67 2.17 -6.85 4.34
N ALA A 68 1.21 -7.68 4.74
CA ALA A 68 1.29 -8.57 5.89
C ALA A 68 0.74 -9.96 5.49
N PRO A 69 1.10 -11.05 6.19
CA PRO A 69 0.45 -12.34 5.98
C PRO A 69 -1.06 -12.23 6.19
N THR A 70 -1.88 -12.78 5.29
CA THR A 70 -3.35 -12.70 5.41
C THR A 70 -3.87 -13.31 6.70
N GLU A 71 -3.24 -14.40 7.17
CA GLU A 71 -3.54 -15.04 8.45
C GLU A 71 -3.27 -14.15 9.68
N SER A 72 -2.53 -13.06 9.51
CA SER A 72 -2.26 -12.07 10.56
C SER A 72 -3.27 -10.91 10.58
N VAL A 73 -4.18 -10.84 9.61
CA VAL A 73 -5.16 -9.77 9.44
C VAL A 73 -6.53 -10.22 9.93
N GLU A 74 -7.06 -9.55 10.95
CA GLU A 74 -8.32 -9.92 11.60
C GLU A 74 -9.23 -8.69 11.73
N VAL A 75 -10.46 -8.78 11.21
CA VAL A 75 -11.46 -7.72 11.41
C VAL A 75 -12.01 -7.81 12.84
N LEU A 76 -11.80 -6.77 13.64
CA LEU A 76 -12.19 -6.74 15.06
C LEU A 76 -13.59 -6.15 15.27
N GLU A 77 -13.88 -5.02 14.61
CA GLU A 77 -15.11 -4.26 14.85
C GLU A 77 -15.69 -3.74 13.54
N ASN A 78 -17.03 -3.73 13.46
CA ASN A 78 -17.83 -3.13 12.39
C ASN A 78 -17.47 -3.63 10.98
N GLY A 79 -17.10 -4.91 10.87
CA GLY A 79 -16.74 -5.55 9.59
C GLY A 79 -17.89 -5.62 8.59
N ASP A 80 -19.13 -5.56 9.05
CA ASP A 80 -20.33 -5.43 8.23
C ASP A 80 -20.28 -4.17 7.33
N LYS A 81 -19.55 -3.12 7.71
CA LYS A 81 -19.37 -1.92 6.90
C LYS A 81 -18.40 -2.10 5.74
N LEU A 82 -17.68 -3.22 5.65
CA LEU A 82 -16.74 -3.47 4.57
C LEU A 82 -17.45 -3.98 3.31
N ALA A 83 -16.94 -3.55 2.16
CA ALA A 83 -17.34 -4.07 0.85
C ALA A 83 -16.11 -4.20 -0.06
N VAL A 84 -16.10 -5.21 -0.91
CA VAL A 84 -15.07 -5.37 -1.95
C VAL A 84 -15.30 -4.32 -3.03
N VAL A 85 -14.28 -3.51 -3.32
CA VAL A 85 -14.36 -2.42 -4.31
C VAL A 85 -14.53 -2.95 -5.74
N ASP A 86 -13.78 -4.00 -6.08
CA ASP A 86 -13.81 -4.66 -7.38
C ASP A 86 -13.48 -6.15 -7.18
N SER A 87 -14.49 -7.01 -7.32
CA SER A 87 -14.34 -8.46 -7.15
C SER A 87 -13.55 -9.13 -8.27
N THR A 88 -13.34 -8.43 -9.39
CA THR A 88 -12.53 -8.93 -10.51
C THR A 88 -11.04 -8.63 -10.34
N ALA A 89 -10.70 -7.68 -9.45
CA ALA A 89 -9.32 -7.33 -9.16
C ALA A 89 -8.56 -8.47 -8.46
N LEU A 90 -7.27 -8.60 -8.76
CA LEU A 90 -6.40 -9.56 -8.06
C LEU A 90 -6.38 -9.32 -6.55
N ILE A 91 -6.14 -8.06 -6.16
CA ILE A 91 -6.21 -7.60 -4.77
C ILE A 91 -7.64 -7.13 -4.52
N GLN A 92 -8.41 -7.93 -3.80
CA GLN A 92 -9.80 -7.61 -3.47
C GLN A 92 -9.83 -6.59 -2.33
N ARG A 93 -9.85 -5.29 -2.65
CA ARG A 93 -9.75 -4.24 -1.63
C ARG A 93 -11.06 -4.15 -0.84
N HIS A 94 -11.00 -4.42 0.46
CA HIS A 94 -12.13 -4.23 1.38
C HIS A 94 -12.15 -2.79 1.87
N ALA A 95 -13.12 -2.02 1.40
CA ALA A 95 -13.30 -0.62 1.76
C ALA A 95 -14.48 -0.42 2.70
N CYS A 96 -14.34 0.50 3.66
CA CYS A 96 -15.46 0.95 4.47
C CYS A 96 -16.45 1.71 3.58
N ARG A 97 -17.70 1.24 3.52
CA ARG A 97 -18.78 1.82 2.69
C ARG A 97 -19.11 3.28 3.03
N GLU A 98 -18.86 3.71 4.27
CA GLU A 98 -19.21 5.05 4.72
C GLU A 98 -18.11 6.08 4.42
N CYS A 99 -16.85 5.77 4.73
CA CYS A 99 -15.75 6.74 4.60
C CYS A 99 -14.82 6.47 3.41
N GLY A 100 -15.01 5.36 2.69
CA GLY A 100 -14.22 4.98 1.50
C GLY A 100 -12.80 4.50 1.79
N VAL A 101 -12.34 4.48 3.05
CA VAL A 101 -11.00 3.98 3.40
C VAL A 101 -10.91 2.49 3.12
N HIS A 102 -9.89 2.09 2.36
CA HIS A 102 -9.54 0.68 2.19
C HIS A 102 -8.86 0.18 3.46
N MET A 103 -9.39 -0.87 4.08
CA MET A 103 -8.87 -1.38 5.35
C MET A 103 -7.84 -2.48 5.15
N TYR A 104 -8.08 -3.41 4.23
CA TYR A 104 -7.12 -4.41 3.80
C TYR A 104 -7.50 -4.92 2.40
N GLY A 105 -6.58 -5.61 1.73
CA GLY A 105 -6.83 -6.24 0.43
C GLY A 105 -6.09 -7.56 0.30
N PRO A 106 -6.74 -8.71 0.52
CA PRO A 106 -6.11 -10.01 0.38
C PRO A 106 -5.90 -10.36 -1.10
N VAL A 107 -4.89 -11.20 -1.34
CA VAL A 107 -4.70 -11.93 -2.59
C VAL A 107 -5.01 -13.40 -2.31
N GLU A 108 -6.17 -13.86 -2.76
CA GLU A 108 -6.67 -15.22 -2.50
C GLU A 108 -6.45 -16.17 -3.68
N ARG A 109 -6.50 -15.62 -4.90
CA ARG A 109 -6.30 -16.38 -6.13
C ARG A 109 -4.82 -16.70 -6.34
N GLU A 110 -4.57 -17.75 -7.09
CA GLU A 110 -3.22 -18.22 -7.39
C GLU A 110 -2.38 -17.12 -8.07
N HIS A 111 -1.39 -16.60 -7.35
CA HIS A 111 -0.55 -15.47 -7.73
C HIS A 111 0.71 -15.48 -6.85
N PRO A 112 1.85 -14.89 -7.26
CA PRO A 112 3.05 -14.81 -6.42
C PRO A 112 2.83 -14.14 -5.06
N PHE A 113 1.79 -13.32 -4.93
CA PHE A 113 1.43 -12.64 -3.68
C PHE A 113 0.30 -13.33 -2.91
N GLN A 114 -0.13 -14.53 -3.32
CA GLN A 114 -1.15 -15.28 -2.61
C GLN A 114 -0.76 -15.50 -1.15
N GLY A 115 -1.71 -15.33 -0.24
CA GLY A 115 -1.46 -15.41 1.21
C GLY A 115 -0.95 -14.11 1.83
N LEU A 116 -0.78 -13.05 1.04
CA LEU A 116 -0.52 -11.69 1.54
C LEU A 116 -1.77 -10.82 1.46
N SER A 117 -1.89 -9.93 2.43
CA SER A 117 -2.88 -8.86 2.48
C SER A 117 -2.18 -7.50 2.42
N PHE A 118 -2.67 -6.65 1.54
CA PHE A 118 -2.20 -5.27 1.41
C PHE A 118 -2.92 -4.38 2.43
N VAL A 119 -2.17 -3.58 3.17
CA VAL A 119 -2.69 -2.67 4.19
C VAL A 119 -2.12 -1.26 4.00
N HIS A 120 -2.77 -0.25 4.56
CA HIS A 120 -2.30 1.14 4.56
C HIS A 120 -1.74 1.47 5.95
N PRO A 121 -0.41 1.42 6.17
CA PRO A 121 0.20 1.60 7.50
C PRO A 121 -0.17 2.91 8.18
N GLU A 122 -0.44 3.97 7.41
CA GLU A 122 -0.90 5.24 7.95
C GLU A 122 -2.23 5.15 8.71
N ARG A 123 -2.96 4.03 8.62
CA ARG A 123 -4.21 3.78 9.36
C ARG A 123 -3.99 3.06 10.69
N PHE A 124 -2.77 2.62 11.01
CA PHE A 124 -2.46 2.15 12.35
C PHE A 124 -2.69 3.27 13.37
N GLN A 125 -3.28 2.95 14.52
CA GLN A 125 -3.30 3.85 15.66
C GLN A 125 -1.91 3.95 16.30
N GLU A 126 -1.14 2.87 16.18
CA GLU A 126 0.21 2.73 16.66
C GLU A 126 1.22 3.34 15.69
N GLY A 127 2.26 3.97 16.23
CA GLY A 127 3.43 4.39 15.46
C GLY A 127 4.47 3.27 15.34
N GLY A 128 5.56 3.56 14.63
CA GLY A 128 6.74 2.67 14.59
C GLY A 128 6.75 1.62 13.48
N TRP A 129 5.70 1.55 12.66
CA TRP A 129 5.69 0.71 11.46
C TRP A 129 6.80 1.09 10.48
N ALA A 130 7.28 0.12 9.68
CA ALA A 130 8.40 0.30 8.77
C ALA A 130 8.16 1.41 7.73
N LYS A 131 9.11 2.33 7.55
CA LYS A 131 8.98 3.45 6.59
C LYS A 131 8.90 2.95 5.13
N PRO A 132 8.31 3.73 4.21
CA PRO A 132 8.37 3.43 2.78
C PRO A 132 9.83 3.36 2.29
N THR A 133 10.14 2.42 1.40
CA THR A 133 11.51 2.20 0.90
C THR A 133 11.69 2.48 -0.60
N PHE A 134 10.61 2.59 -1.36
CA PHE A 134 10.62 2.96 -2.78
C PHE A 134 9.28 3.57 -3.20
N ALA A 135 9.19 4.03 -4.46
CA ALA A 135 7.96 4.47 -5.09
C ALA A 135 7.59 3.58 -6.29
N ALA A 136 6.38 3.05 -6.31
CA ALA A 136 5.87 2.14 -7.32
C ALA A 136 4.85 2.80 -8.25
N PHE A 137 4.76 2.30 -9.49
CA PHE A 137 3.81 2.77 -10.50
C PHE A 137 3.76 4.29 -10.64
N VAL A 138 4.93 4.93 -10.64
CA VAL A 138 5.07 6.40 -10.58
C VAL A 138 4.39 7.06 -11.77
N SER A 139 4.58 6.57 -12.99
CA SER A 139 3.90 7.10 -14.18
C SER A 139 2.37 7.07 -14.10
N SER A 140 1.78 6.12 -13.36
CA SER A 140 0.31 5.97 -13.27
C SER A 140 -0.40 7.10 -12.53
N ILE A 141 0.33 8.01 -11.87
CA ILE A 141 -0.32 9.22 -11.31
C ILE A 141 -0.90 10.11 -12.41
N ILE A 142 -0.38 10.02 -13.64
CA ILE A 142 -0.93 10.71 -14.82
C ILE A 142 -2.36 10.22 -15.11
N GLU A 143 -2.61 8.91 -14.97
CA GLU A 143 -3.93 8.32 -15.16
C GLU A 143 -4.96 8.81 -14.12
N SER A 144 -4.48 9.36 -12.99
CA SER A 144 -5.31 10.01 -11.97
C SER A 144 -5.45 11.53 -12.19
N GLY A 145 -4.99 12.05 -13.34
CA GLY A 145 -5.08 13.46 -13.72
C GLY A 145 -3.88 14.33 -13.34
N PHE A 146 -2.75 13.74 -12.94
CA PHE A 146 -1.54 14.51 -12.66
C PHE A 146 -0.90 15.04 -13.95
N ASP A 147 -0.46 16.30 -13.91
CA ASP A 147 0.15 16.99 -15.06
C ASP A 147 1.50 16.36 -15.45
N PRO A 148 1.63 15.77 -16.66
CA PRO A 148 2.85 15.13 -17.12
C PRO A 148 4.08 16.04 -17.10
N SER A 149 3.90 17.37 -17.29
CA SER A 149 5.00 18.33 -17.29
C SER A 149 5.69 18.46 -15.93
N LYS A 150 5.06 17.96 -14.85
CA LYS A 150 5.58 18.01 -13.48
C LYS A 150 6.21 16.70 -13.01
N MET A 151 6.24 15.67 -13.86
CA MET A 151 6.72 14.33 -13.48
C MET A 151 8.18 14.33 -13.07
N ASP A 152 9.03 15.14 -13.70
CA ASP A 152 10.46 15.22 -13.35
C ASP A 152 10.65 15.81 -11.95
N ALA A 153 9.85 16.81 -11.58
CA ALA A 153 9.85 17.38 -10.24
C ALA A 153 9.38 16.35 -9.19
N VAL A 154 8.34 15.57 -9.51
CA VAL A 154 7.86 14.48 -8.63
C VAL A 154 8.94 13.42 -8.42
N ARG A 155 9.58 12.95 -9.50
CA ARG A 155 10.66 11.95 -9.41
C ARG A 155 11.85 12.49 -8.61
N ALA A 156 12.22 13.76 -8.79
CA ALA A 156 13.27 14.40 -8.01
C ALA A 156 12.91 14.48 -6.51
N GLN A 157 11.66 14.84 -6.19
CA GLN A 157 11.18 14.89 -4.80
C GLN A 157 11.19 13.50 -4.15
N LEU A 158 10.72 12.46 -4.84
CA LEU A 158 10.78 11.08 -4.36
C LEU A 158 12.23 10.65 -4.03
N LYS A 159 13.18 10.93 -4.94
CA LYS A 159 14.60 10.66 -4.72
C LYS A 159 15.18 11.43 -3.53
N ALA A 160 14.83 12.71 -3.37
CA ALA A 160 15.24 13.51 -2.23
C ALA A 160 14.69 12.96 -0.89
N SER A 161 13.53 12.31 -0.92
CA SER A 161 12.96 11.58 0.22
C SER A 161 13.53 10.16 0.41
N GLY A 162 14.52 9.76 -0.41
CA GLY A 162 15.12 8.42 -0.35
C GLY A 162 14.24 7.30 -0.92
N LEU A 163 13.27 7.64 -1.77
CA LEU A 163 12.35 6.70 -2.41
C LEU A 163 12.70 6.62 -3.90
N GLU A 164 13.37 5.54 -4.31
CA GLU A 164 13.68 5.36 -5.73
C GLU A 164 12.38 5.16 -6.54
N PRO A 165 12.15 5.95 -7.61
CA PRO A 165 10.93 5.88 -8.41
C PRO A 165 10.99 4.79 -9.48
N TYR A 166 10.01 3.90 -9.46
CA TYR A 166 9.79 2.86 -10.46
C TYR A 166 8.40 3.00 -11.07
N ASP A 167 8.28 2.74 -12.37
CA ASP A 167 6.98 2.70 -13.08
C ASP A 167 6.30 1.31 -12.96
N CYS A 168 6.91 0.39 -12.19
CA CYS A 168 6.38 -0.89 -11.75
C CYS A 168 6.64 -1.05 -10.24
N LEU A 169 6.96 -2.26 -9.74
CA LEU A 169 7.47 -2.45 -8.37
C LEU A 169 9.00 -2.34 -8.34
N SER A 170 9.61 -2.40 -7.15
CA SER A 170 11.07 -2.48 -7.01
C SER A 170 11.65 -3.70 -7.76
N PRO A 171 12.90 -3.64 -8.25
CA PRO A 171 13.53 -4.75 -8.98
C PRO A 171 13.42 -6.10 -8.27
N GLY A 172 13.71 -6.19 -6.96
CA GLY A 172 13.61 -7.45 -6.23
C GLY A 172 12.19 -8.05 -6.18
N LEU A 173 11.15 -7.22 -6.11
CA LEU A 173 9.76 -7.69 -6.19
C LEU A 173 9.38 -8.11 -7.62
N MET A 174 9.91 -7.41 -8.63
CA MET A 174 9.70 -7.79 -10.04
C MET A 174 10.37 -9.13 -10.35
N ASP A 175 11.59 -9.35 -9.87
CA ASP A 175 12.32 -10.61 -10.01
C ASP A 175 11.61 -11.76 -9.30
N TYR A 176 11.03 -11.51 -8.12
CA TYR A 176 10.21 -12.49 -7.40
C TYR A 176 8.98 -12.92 -8.23
N ILE A 177 8.25 -11.96 -8.81
CA ILE A 177 7.10 -12.24 -9.69
C ILE A 177 7.53 -13.03 -10.93
N ALA A 178 8.62 -12.62 -11.58
CA ALA A 178 9.13 -13.28 -12.77
C ALA A 178 9.59 -14.71 -12.47
N THR A 179 10.28 -14.92 -11.35
CA THR A 179 10.75 -16.24 -10.90
C THR A 179 9.58 -17.18 -10.66
N TRP A 180 8.54 -16.72 -9.94
CA TRP A 180 7.33 -17.51 -9.73
C TRP A 180 6.67 -17.90 -11.06
N THR A 181 6.58 -16.95 -12.00
CA THR A 181 5.96 -17.16 -13.31
C THR A 181 6.75 -18.16 -14.15
N ALA A 182 8.09 -18.07 -14.14
CA ALA A 182 8.97 -19.00 -14.84
C ALA A 182 8.93 -20.41 -14.26
N LYS A 183 8.85 -20.55 -12.93
CA LYS A 183 8.64 -21.85 -12.27
C LYS A 183 7.28 -22.46 -12.62
N LYS A 184 6.21 -21.66 -12.55
CA LYS A 184 4.85 -22.13 -12.86
C LYS A 184 4.69 -22.56 -14.33
N SER A 185 5.37 -21.90 -15.25
CA SER A 185 5.35 -22.24 -16.67
C SER A 185 6.35 -23.34 -17.07
N GLY A 186 7.15 -23.84 -16.13
CA GLY A 186 8.14 -24.89 -16.36
C GLY A 186 9.43 -24.42 -17.07
N VAL A 187 9.62 -23.11 -17.24
CA VAL A 187 10.87 -22.53 -17.78
C VAL A 187 12.02 -22.65 -16.78
N LEU A 188 11.72 -22.52 -15.49
CA LEU A 188 12.65 -22.78 -14.39
C LEU A 188 12.17 -23.97 -13.56
N ALA A 189 13.10 -24.72 -12.97
CA ALA A 189 12.78 -25.78 -12.02
C ALA A 189 12.11 -25.20 -10.76
N ALA A 190 11.08 -25.90 -10.29
CA ALA A 190 10.29 -25.53 -9.10
C ALA A 190 11.13 -25.54 -7.82
#